data_AF-A0A3S3P3W0-F1
#
_entry.id   AF-A0A3S3P3W0-F1
#
_cell.length_a   1.000
_cell.length_b   1.000
_cell.length_c   1.000
_cell.angle_alpha   90.00
_cell.angle_beta   90.00
_cell.angle_gamma   90.00
#
_symmetry.space_group_name_H-M   'P 1'
#
loop_
_entity.id
_entity.type
_entity.pdbx_description
1 polymer ?
#
loop_
_entity_poly.entity_id
_entity_poly.type
_entity_poly.pdbx_seq_one_letter_code
_entity_poly.pdbx_strand_id
1 'polypeptide(L)'
;MVRMRVKIIAFEGEPIKVSNQYLFYKQFKFGECKQNVKHLSLGQFFFAQISPNDDPCIGELQLLYEDKLNHECLASIRLYFLPEQSPDGRQPRHGEHEVLAASEKVIIRLHDLVTWITDEVVWLTGLEVPCDACPLLQPFSSFTKTPINLSDKSNAVNIRQGASSMSTKFSRGLDFSDIEAEKSKF
;
A
#
# COMPACT_ATOMS: atom_id res chain seq x y z
N MET A 1 14.18 10.03 15.87
CA MET A 1 13.13 9.78 14.87
C MET A 1 12.19 10.97 14.87
N VAL A 2 12.23 11.81 13.82
CA VAL A 2 11.38 13.01 13.72
C VAL A 2 10.12 12.61 12.97
N ARG A 3 9.00 12.46 13.68
CA ARG A 3 7.69 12.21 13.06
C ARG A 3 7.30 13.44 12.23
N MET A 4 6.87 13.25 10.97
CA MET A 4 6.40 14.34 10.10
C MET A 4 5.40 15.23 10.85
N ARG A 5 5.61 16.54 10.83
CA ARG A 5 4.67 17.51 11.42
C ARG A 5 3.65 17.87 10.35
N VAL A 6 2.68 16.99 10.15
CA VAL A 6 1.63 17.21 9.16
C VAL A 6 0.72 18.37 9.58
N LYS A 7 0.55 19.33 8.68
CA LYS A 7 -0.30 20.52 8.87
C LYS A 7 -1.51 20.54 7.97
N ILE A 8 -1.47 19.77 6.89
CA ILE A 8 -2.53 19.70 5.88
C ILE A 8 -3.01 18.26 5.85
N ILE A 9 -4.30 18.04 6.09
CA ILE A 9 -5.00 16.77 5.88
C ILE A 9 -6.40 17.14 5.40
N ALA A 10 -6.76 16.75 4.19
CA ALA A 10 -8.08 17.05 3.63
C ALA A 10 -8.44 16.07 2.50
N PHE A 11 -9.73 15.74 2.37
CA PHE A 11 -10.24 15.09 1.16
C PHE A 11 -10.06 15.98 -0.07
N GLU A 12 -9.93 15.35 -1.23
CA GLU A 12 -9.74 16.06 -2.49
C GLU A 12 -10.83 15.72 -3.50
N GLY A 13 -11.48 16.77 -4.01
CA GLY A 13 -12.62 16.69 -4.90
C GLY A 13 -13.96 16.60 -4.18
N GLU A 14 -15.02 16.50 -4.99
CA GLU A 14 -16.38 16.29 -4.50
C GLU A 14 -16.60 14.85 -4.00
N PRO A 15 -17.54 14.62 -3.08
CA PRO A 15 -17.91 13.27 -2.66
C PRO A 15 -18.36 12.43 -3.86
N ILE A 16 -17.78 11.25 -4.02
CA ILE A 16 -18.13 10.31 -5.10
C ILE A 16 -19.45 9.58 -4.83
N LYS A 17 -19.82 9.46 -3.55
CA LYS A 17 -21.06 8.83 -3.11
C LYS A 17 -21.52 9.50 -1.84
N VAL A 18 -22.82 9.76 -1.77
CA VAL A 18 -23.48 10.30 -0.57
C VAL A 18 -24.40 9.21 -0.04
N SER A 19 -24.16 8.79 1.20
CA SER A 19 -25.12 8.04 2.00
C SER A 19 -25.71 8.96 3.06
N ASN A 20 -26.71 8.48 3.81
CA ASN A 20 -27.43 9.30 4.78
C ASN A 20 -26.45 10.00 5.74
N GLN A 21 -25.63 9.22 6.42
CA GLN A 21 -24.67 9.71 7.43
C GLN A 21 -23.22 9.77 6.92
N TYR A 22 -22.94 9.33 5.69
CA TYR A 22 -21.56 9.21 5.19
C TYR A 22 -21.35 9.90 3.84
N LEU A 23 -20.21 10.55 3.67
CA LEU A 23 -19.72 11.07 2.38
C LEU A 23 -18.48 10.30 1.98
N PHE A 24 -18.45 9.69 0.80
CA PHE A 24 -17.30 8.90 0.34
C PHE A 24 -16.45 9.69 -0.63
N TYR A 25 -15.12 9.51 -0.56
CA TYR A 25 -14.14 10.22 -1.38
C TYR A 25 -13.19 9.24 -2.09
N LYS A 26 -12.57 9.72 -3.17
CA LYS A 26 -11.62 8.91 -3.97
C LYS A 26 -10.18 9.03 -3.48
N GLN A 27 -9.83 10.17 -2.90
CA GLN A 27 -8.47 10.47 -2.50
C GLN A 27 -8.46 11.58 -1.43
N PHE A 28 -7.36 11.63 -0.70
CA PHE A 28 -7.06 12.74 0.20
C PHE A 28 -5.62 13.20 0.00
N LYS A 29 -5.35 14.41 0.47
CA LYS A 29 -4.02 15.02 0.44
C LYS A 29 -3.52 15.28 1.84
N PHE A 30 -2.21 15.12 2.03
CA PHE A 30 -1.56 15.37 3.30
C PHE A 30 -0.15 15.93 3.13
N GLY A 31 0.31 16.75 4.07
CA GLY A 31 1.64 17.37 3.97
C GLY A 31 1.99 18.36 5.08
N GLU A 32 3.25 18.76 5.16
CA GLU A 32 3.74 19.76 6.13
C GLU A 32 3.50 21.20 5.66
N CYS A 33 3.56 21.42 4.34
CA CYS A 33 3.35 22.71 3.70
C CYS A 33 2.73 22.54 2.31
N LYS A 34 2.26 23.63 1.70
CA LYS A 34 1.62 23.59 0.37
C LYS A 34 2.56 23.11 -0.74
N GLN A 35 3.87 23.17 -0.51
CA GLN A 35 4.90 22.74 -1.45
C GLN A 35 5.28 21.26 -1.31
N ASN A 36 4.91 20.61 -0.21
CA ASN A 36 5.18 19.19 0.04
C ASN A 36 3.86 18.50 0.43
N VAL A 37 2.96 18.42 -0.55
CA VAL A 37 1.67 17.76 -0.43
C VAL A 37 1.75 16.44 -1.17
N LYS A 38 1.47 15.36 -0.45
CA LYS A 38 1.30 14.02 -0.98
C LYS A 38 -0.19 13.74 -1.16
N HIS A 39 -0.50 12.85 -2.09
CA HIS A 39 -1.85 12.43 -2.39
C HIS A 39 -1.93 10.91 -2.22
N LEU A 40 -3.00 10.42 -1.59
CA LEU A 40 -3.26 9.00 -1.46
C LEU A 40 -4.69 8.70 -1.91
N SER A 41 -4.80 7.83 -2.91
CA SER A 41 -6.04 7.43 -3.58
C SER A 41 -6.45 6.01 -3.21
N LEU A 42 -7.75 5.70 -3.34
CA LEU A 42 -8.24 4.33 -3.17
C LEU A 42 -7.48 3.34 -4.06
N GLY A 43 -7.16 2.17 -3.51
CA GLY A 43 -6.37 1.11 -4.13
C GLY A 43 -4.86 1.37 -4.19
N GLN A 44 -4.38 2.52 -3.69
CA GLN A 44 -2.94 2.76 -3.58
C GLN A 44 -2.34 2.10 -2.35
N PHE A 45 -1.13 1.61 -2.53
CA PHE A 45 -0.29 1.04 -1.48
C PHE A 45 0.68 2.08 -0.94
N PHE A 46 1.00 1.99 0.35
CA PHE A 46 1.94 2.85 1.06
C PHE A 46 2.64 2.06 2.15
N PHE A 47 3.80 2.54 2.62
CA PHE A 47 4.43 1.96 3.79
C PHE A 47 3.86 2.57 5.08
N ALA A 48 3.62 1.70 6.06
CA ALA A 48 3.02 2.04 7.33
C ALA A 48 3.91 1.60 8.50
N GLN A 49 4.28 2.56 9.35
CA GLN A 49 4.92 2.35 10.64
C GLN A 49 3.86 2.45 11.75
N ILE A 50 3.24 1.32 12.07
CA ILE A 50 2.14 1.26 13.05
C ILE A 50 2.65 1.51 14.48
N SER A 51 3.84 0.99 14.79
CA SER A 51 4.48 1.03 16.10
C SER A 51 5.97 1.34 15.92
N PRO A 52 6.61 2.14 16.80
CA PRO A 52 8.03 2.48 16.67
C PRO A 52 8.98 1.30 16.92
N ASN A 53 8.49 0.18 17.45
CA ASN A 53 9.30 -0.99 17.80
C ASN A 53 9.22 -2.10 16.76
N ASP A 54 8.29 -2.00 15.81
CA ASP A 54 8.03 -3.02 14.81
C ASP A 54 8.60 -2.59 13.45
N ASP A 55 8.88 -3.55 12.57
CA ASP A 55 9.25 -3.22 11.20
C ASP A 55 8.05 -2.62 10.43
N PRO A 56 8.28 -1.67 9.51
CA PRO A 56 7.23 -1.17 8.62
C PRO A 56 6.51 -2.30 7.89
N CYS A 57 5.21 -2.13 7.69
CA CYS A 57 4.39 -3.00 6.88
C CYS A 57 3.84 -2.24 5.67
N ILE A 58 3.11 -2.91 4.79
CA ILE A 58 2.44 -2.27 3.65
C ILE A 58 0.97 -2.05 4.02
N GLY A 59 0.46 -0.85 3.77
CA GLY A 59 -0.96 -0.53 3.83
C GLY A 59 -1.54 -0.33 2.43
N GLU A 60 -2.78 -0.75 2.23
CA GLU A 60 -3.57 -0.45 1.04
C GLU A 60 -4.80 0.35 1.46
N LEU A 61 -5.02 1.49 0.80
CA LEU A 61 -6.18 2.31 1.07
C LEU A 61 -7.43 1.74 0.42
N GLN A 62 -8.38 1.25 1.22
CA GLN A 62 -9.60 0.59 0.74
C GLN A 62 -10.78 1.56 0.60
N LEU A 63 -10.95 2.46 1.57
CA LEU A 63 -12.10 3.36 1.63
C LEU A 63 -11.75 4.68 2.32
N LEU A 64 -12.36 5.77 1.87
CA LEU A 64 -12.28 7.10 2.47
C LEU A 64 -13.68 7.65 2.64
N TYR A 65 -14.01 8.09 3.85
CA TYR A 65 -15.31 8.68 4.11
C TYR A 65 -15.33 9.67 5.26
N GLU A 66 -16.26 10.61 5.21
CA GLU A 66 -16.63 11.50 6.31
C GLU A 66 -17.87 10.94 7.00
N ASP A 67 -17.81 10.82 8.32
CA ASP A 67 -18.99 10.65 9.17
C ASP A 67 -19.58 12.03 9.48
N LYS A 68 -20.77 12.30 8.91
CA LYS A 68 -21.46 13.59 9.04
C LYS A 68 -21.94 13.87 10.46
N LEU A 69 -22.17 12.84 11.27
CA LEU A 69 -22.68 13.01 12.63
C LEU A 69 -21.56 13.45 13.58
N ASN A 70 -20.40 12.81 13.44
CA ASN A 70 -19.24 13.04 14.29
C ASN A 70 -18.24 14.04 13.70
N HIS A 71 -18.45 14.46 12.45
CA HIS A 71 -17.53 15.29 11.67
C HIS A 71 -16.11 14.69 11.61
N GLU A 72 -16.03 13.37 11.51
CA GLU A 72 -14.77 12.63 11.47
C GLU A 72 -14.43 12.18 10.05
N CYS A 73 -13.20 12.45 9.63
CA CYS A 73 -12.63 11.89 8.41
C CYS A 73 -11.98 10.55 8.73
N LEU A 74 -12.48 9.48 8.11
CA LEU A 74 -12.08 8.10 8.36
C LEU A 74 -11.52 7.45 7.09
N ALA A 75 -10.63 6.50 7.30
CA ALA A 75 -10.06 5.64 6.28
C ALA A 75 -10.21 4.18 6.70
N SER A 76 -10.60 3.32 5.76
CA SER A 76 -10.45 1.86 5.88
C SER A 76 -9.21 1.45 5.11
N ILE A 77 -8.33 0.70 5.75
CA ILE A 77 -7.10 0.19 5.16
C ILE A 77 -6.97 -1.32 5.36
N ARG A 78 -6.27 -1.97 4.44
CA ARG A 78 -5.84 -3.36 4.62
C ARG A 78 -4.33 -3.40 4.78
N LEU A 79 -3.86 -4.13 5.78
CA LEU A 79 -2.44 -4.25 6.09
C LEU A 79 -1.88 -5.54 5.50
N TYR A 80 -0.62 -5.48 5.08
CA TYR A 80 0.13 -6.58 4.51
C TYR A 80 1.49 -6.64 5.19
N PHE A 81 1.87 -7.83 5.63
CA PHE A 81 3.07 -8.08 6.40
C PHE A 81 3.97 -9.07 5.67
N LEU A 82 5.27 -8.96 5.88
CA LEU A 82 6.20 -9.99 5.49
C LEU A 82 5.92 -11.27 6.30
N PRO A 83 6.09 -12.46 5.71
CA PRO A 83 6.01 -13.71 6.46
C PRO A 83 6.89 -13.74 7.71
N GLU A 84 8.04 -13.08 7.68
CA GLU A 84 8.97 -12.88 8.80
C GLU A 84 8.35 -12.14 9.99
N GLN A 85 7.36 -11.27 9.75
CA GLN A 85 6.65 -10.52 10.78
C GLN A 85 5.51 -11.34 11.39
N SER A 86 5.20 -12.53 10.86
CA SER A 86 4.22 -13.42 11.47
C SER A 86 4.83 -14.14 12.69
N PRO A 87 4.03 -14.52 13.69
CA PRO A 87 4.52 -15.28 14.85
C PRO A 87 5.21 -16.60 14.46
N ASP A 88 4.76 -17.23 13.38
CA ASP A 88 5.33 -18.48 12.84
C ASP A 88 6.56 -18.22 11.96
N GLY A 89 6.86 -16.97 11.62
CA GLY A 89 7.91 -16.60 10.68
C GLY A 89 7.70 -17.13 9.26
N ARG A 90 8.72 -16.96 8.41
CA ARG A 90 8.69 -17.47 7.03
C ARG A 90 8.75 -19.01 7.02
N GLN A 91 7.75 -19.62 6.37
CA GLN A 91 7.66 -21.06 6.14
C GLN A 91 8.16 -21.44 4.74
N PRO A 92 8.63 -22.70 4.52
CA PRO A 92 9.14 -23.15 3.21
C PRO A 92 8.12 -23.10 2.07
N ARG A 93 6.82 -23.04 2.40
CA ARG A 93 5.73 -22.90 1.43
C ARG A 93 5.56 -21.49 0.87
N HIS A 94 6.13 -20.49 1.54
CA HIS A 94 5.96 -19.10 1.12
C HIS A 94 6.84 -18.78 -0.09
N GLY A 95 6.32 -18.00 -1.03
CA GLY A 95 7.07 -17.49 -2.18
C GLY A 95 8.09 -16.43 -1.78
N GLU A 96 9.11 -16.22 -2.63
CA GLU A 96 10.21 -15.29 -2.37
C GLU A 96 9.74 -13.85 -2.06
N HIS A 97 8.78 -13.34 -2.82
CA HIS A 97 8.23 -11.99 -2.68
C HIS A 97 6.81 -11.98 -2.09
N GLU A 98 6.43 -13.05 -1.41
CA GLU A 98 5.11 -13.17 -0.79
C GLU A 98 4.94 -12.16 0.36
N VAL A 99 3.74 -11.59 0.44
CA VAL A 99 3.26 -10.79 1.57
C VAL A 99 1.95 -11.38 2.08
N LEU A 100 1.78 -11.39 3.40
CA LEU A 100 0.62 -11.90 4.09
C LEU A 100 -0.37 -10.77 4.33
N ALA A 101 -1.56 -10.88 3.77
CA ALA A 101 -2.60 -9.90 4.00
C ALA A 101 -3.31 -10.16 5.33
N ALA A 102 -3.45 -9.13 6.16
CA ALA A 102 -4.30 -9.18 7.34
C ALA A 102 -5.74 -9.50 6.93
N SER A 103 -6.38 -10.38 7.71
CA SER A 103 -7.77 -10.76 7.48
C SER A 103 -8.73 -9.61 7.77
N GLU A 104 -8.41 -8.81 8.79
CA GLU A 104 -9.22 -7.69 9.23
C GLU A 104 -8.76 -6.38 8.60
N LYS A 105 -9.73 -5.53 8.26
CA LYS A 105 -9.48 -4.15 7.80
C LYS A 105 -9.40 -3.25 9.04
N VAL A 106 -8.50 -2.28 8.99
CA VAL A 106 -8.37 -1.27 10.04
C VAL A 106 -9.14 -0.02 9.63
N ILE A 107 -10.05 0.43 10.49
CA ILE A 107 -10.72 1.72 10.35
C ILE A 107 -10.03 2.71 11.30
N ILE A 108 -9.54 3.82 10.76
CA ILE A 108 -8.74 4.79 11.49
C ILE A 108 -9.06 6.21 11.04
N ARG A 109 -8.92 7.18 11.94
CA ARG A 109 -9.03 8.60 11.59
C ARG A 109 -7.93 8.99 10.62
N LEU A 110 -8.28 9.82 9.65
CA LEU A 110 -7.35 10.28 8.62
C LEU A 110 -6.12 10.97 9.21
N HIS A 111 -6.33 11.70 10.31
CA HIS A 111 -5.24 12.31 11.09
C HIS A 111 -4.23 11.27 11.60
N ASP A 112 -4.72 10.18 12.18
CA ASP A 112 -3.88 9.15 12.79
C ASP A 112 -3.23 8.27 11.72
N LEU A 113 -3.94 7.97 10.62
CA LEU A 113 -3.38 7.26 9.46
C LEU A 113 -2.13 7.95 8.92
N VAL A 114 -2.17 9.27 8.78
CA VAL A 114 -1.05 10.04 8.25
C VAL A 114 0.19 9.92 9.15
N THR A 115 0.01 9.68 10.46
CA THR A 115 1.14 9.44 11.37
C THR A 115 1.77 8.05 11.23
N TRP A 116 1.09 7.12 10.53
CA TRP A 116 1.61 5.81 10.18
C TRP A 116 2.37 5.84 8.85
N ILE A 117 1.97 6.69 7.91
CA ILE A 117 2.63 6.78 6.59
C ILE A 117 4.09 7.19 6.77
N THR A 118 5.00 6.40 6.20
CA THR A 118 6.43 6.67 6.21
C THR A 118 7.04 6.39 4.84
N ASP A 119 8.03 7.19 4.45
CA ASP A 119 8.89 6.88 3.30
C ASP A 119 10.25 6.32 3.76
N GLU A 120 10.57 6.43 5.05
CA GLU A 120 11.84 6.01 5.64
C GLU A 120 11.80 4.51 5.93
N VAL A 121 11.83 3.69 4.88
CA VAL A 121 11.77 2.23 4.98
C VAL A 121 12.92 1.60 4.22
N VAL A 122 13.64 0.71 4.89
CA VAL A 122 14.60 -0.20 4.24
C VAL A 122 13.82 -1.44 3.81
N TRP A 123 13.21 -1.39 2.62
CA TRP A 123 12.43 -2.50 2.08
C TRP A 123 13.27 -3.32 1.10
N LEU A 124 13.81 -4.45 1.58
CA LEU A 124 14.74 -5.29 0.80
C LEU A 124 14.04 -6.35 -0.08
N THR A 125 12.71 -6.40 -0.05
CA THR A 125 11.92 -7.48 -0.66
C THR A 125 11.23 -7.02 -1.94
N GLY A 126 11.18 -7.88 -2.95
CA GLY A 126 10.50 -7.63 -4.22
C GLY A 126 11.44 -7.24 -5.35
N LEU A 127 10.85 -6.98 -6.51
CA LEU A 127 11.58 -6.58 -7.71
C LEU A 127 11.38 -5.09 -7.97
N GLU A 128 12.48 -4.39 -8.20
CA GLU A 128 12.41 -3.03 -8.72
C GLU A 128 11.89 -3.07 -10.16
N VAL A 129 10.90 -2.23 -10.45
CA VAL A 129 10.44 -2.02 -11.82
C VAL A 129 11.42 -1.03 -12.48
N PRO A 130 12.14 -1.41 -13.55
CA PRO A 130 12.93 -0.45 -14.31
C PRO A 130 12.00 0.63 -14.86
N CYS A 131 12.13 1.86 -14.36
CA CYS A 131 11.30 2.97 -14.80
C CYS A 131 12.08 3.79 -15.84
N ASP A 132 11.84 3.52 -17.12
CA ASP A 132 12.48 4.28 -18.22
C ASP A 132 11.85 5.67 -18.47
N ALA A 133 10.91 6.13 -17.63
CA ALA A 133 10.07 7.30 -17.97
C ALA A 133 9.66 8.24 -16.81
N CYS A 134 10.42 8.38 -15.72
CA CYS A 134 10.06 9.34 -14.66
C CYS A 134 11.29 10.06 -14.06
N PRO A 135 11.63 11.30 -14.50
CA PRO A 135 12.67 12.12 -13.88
C PRO A 135 12.32 12.62 -12.47
N LEU A 136 11.07 12.46 -12.02
CA LEU A 136 10.56 12.98 -10.73
C LEU A 136 10.52 11.92 -9.62
N LEU A 137 10.71 10.65 -9.96
CA LEU A 137 11.04 9.62 -8.98
C LEU A 137 12.55 9.47 -9.07
N GLN A 138 13.29 10.20 -8.23
CA GLN A 138 14.67 9.83 -8.02
C GLN A 138 14.67 8.35 -7.60
N PRO A 139 15.55 7.51 -8.18
CA PRO A 139 15.70 6.15 -7.69
C PRO A 139 15.88 6.21 -6.18
N PHE A 140 15.11 5.41 -5.44
CA PHE A 140 15.38 5.17 -4.03
C PHE A 140 16.88 4.98 -3.88
N SER A 141 17.56 5.89 -3.18
CA SER A 141 19.00 5.92 -3.19
C SER A 141 19.55 4.69 -2.48
N SER A 142 20.04 3.77 -3.31
CA SER A 142 21.08 2.77 -3.05
C SER A 142 20.73 1.59 -2.14
N PHE A 143 20.18 0.53 -2.74
CA PHE A 143 20.52 -0.83 -2.35
C PHE A 143 21.86 -1.22 -3.01
N THR A 144 22.95 -1.14 -2.26
CA THR A 144 24.18 -1.84 -2.66
C THR A 144 24.00 -3.33 -2.37
N LYS A 145 23.59 -4.10 -3.37
CA LYS A 145 23.73 -5.56 -3.34
C LYS A 145 25.23 -5.87 -3.37
N THR A 146 25.82 -6.26 -2.24
CA THR A 146 27.06 -7.05 -2.29
C THR A 146 26.69 -8.45 -2.80
N PRO A 147 27.27 -8.94 -3.90
CA PRO A 147 26.97 -10.26 -4.41
C PRO A 147 27.54 -11.34 -3.47
N ILE A 148 26.66 -12.25 -3.05
CA ILE A 148 27.04 -13.50 -2.41
C ILE A 148 27.69 -14.35 -3.50
N ASN A 149 29.01 -14.57 -3.41
CA ASN A 149 29.72 -15.51 -4.27
C ASN A 149 29.24 -16.94 -3.96
N LEU A 150 28.45 -17.53 -4.85
CA LEU A 150 28.23 -18.97 -4.90
C LEU A 150 28.91 -19.49 -6.17
N SER A 151 30.08 -20.09 -5.98
CA SER A 151 30.90 -20.71 -7.01
C SER A 151 30.22 -21.94 -7.61
N ASP A 152 30.03 -21.89 -8.94
CA ASP A 152 29.97 -22.95 -9.95
C ASP A 152 29.56 -24.38 -9.56
N LYS A 153 28.56 -24.91 -10.30
CA LYS A 153 28.78 -25.97 -11.29
C LYS A 153 27.54 -26.24 -12.16
N SER A 154 27.69 -25.92 -13.44
CA SER A 154 27.18 -26.60 -14.65
C SER A 154 25.95 -27.54 -14.56
N ASN A 155 24.91 -27.25 -15.34
CA ASN A 155 24.57 -28.07 -16.52
C ASN A 155 23.46 -27.42 -17.36
N ALA A 156 23.74 -27.30 -18.67
CA ALA A 156 22.88 -26.71 -19.69
C ALA A 156 21.77 -27.68 -20.13
N VAL A 157 20.53 -27.19 -20.27
CA VAL A 157 19.49 -27.83 -21.11
C VAL A 157 18.69 -26.75 -21.84
N ASN A 158 18.52 -26.98 -23.15
CA ASN A 158 17.99 -26.12 -24.21
C ASN A 158 16.55 -25.61 -23.99
N ILE A 159 16.33 -24.33 -24.28
CA ILE A 159 15.02 -23.67 -24.41
C ILE A 159 14.47 -23.93 -25.81
N ARG A 160 13.25 -24.49 -25.90
CA ARG A 160 12.40 -24.40 -27.10
C ARG A 160 11.26 -23.44 -26.83
N GLN A 161 11.09 -22.50 -27.75
CA GLN A 161 10.04 -21.48 -27.81
C GLN A 161 8.64 -22.12 -27.84
N GLY A 162 7.74 -21.55 -27.06
CA GLY A 162 6.30 -21.77 -27.14
C GLY A 162 5.58 -20.49 -26.73
N ALA A 163 5.35 -19.62 -27.70
CA ALA A 163 4.51 -18.44 -27.52
C ALA A 163 3.05 -18.89 -27.29
N SER A 164 2.46 -18.49 -26.17
CA SER A 164 1.01 -18.51 -25.99
C SER A 164 0.56 -17.16 -25.47
N SER A 165 -0.12 -16.44 -26.33
CA SER A 165 -0.79 -15.18 -26.06
C SER A 165 -2.01 -15.43 -25.18
N MET A 166 -2.06 -14.84 -23.98
CA MET A 166 -3.29 -14.82 -23.19
C MET A 166 -3.63 -13.37 -22.84
N SER A 167 -4.46 -12.81 -23.72
CA SER A 167 -5.20 -11.56 -23.51
C SER A 167 -6.07 -11.70 -22.26
N THR A 168 -5.74 -10.96 -21.20
CA THR A 168 -6.67 -10.73 -20.08
C THR A 168 -7.02 -9.26 -20.05
N LYS A 169 -8.29 -9.00 -20.37
CA LYS A 169 -8.93 -7.70 -20.38
C LYS A 169 -8.86 -7.09 -18.98
N PHE A 170 -8.16 -5.97 -18.85
CA PHE A 170 -8.17 -5.13 -17.66
C PHE A 170 -9.49 -4.34 -17.64
N SER A 171 -10.55 -4.90 -17.05
CA SER A 171 -11.78 -4.15 -16.79
C SER A 171 -11.52 -3.13 -15.68
N ARG A 172 -11.36 -1.86 -16.08
CA ARG A 172 -11.48 -0.69 -15.21
C ARG A 172 -12.92 -0.59 -14.72
N GLY A 173 -13.22 -1.24 -13.61
CA GLY A 173 -14.44 -1.05 -12.84
C GLY A 173 -14.11 -1.33 -11.39
N LEU A 174 -14.11 -0.30 -10.55
CA LEU A 174 -14.09 -0.50 -9.10
C LEU A 174 -15.46 -1.10 -8.75
N ASP A 175 -15.47 -2.36 -8.35
CA ASP A 175 -16.67 -3.05 -7.90
C ASP A 175 -17.01 -2.57 -6.48
N PHE A 176 -18.21 -2.03 -6.29
CA PHE A 176 -18.68 -1.51 -5.01
C PHE A 176 -19.47 -2.55 -4.20
N SER A 177 -19.52 -3.80 -4.65
CA SER A 177 -20.23 -4.90 -3.97
C SER A 177 -19.78 -5.09 -2.51
N ASP A 178 -18.50 -4.83 -2.21
CA ASP A 178 -17.96 -4.90 -0.85
C ASP A 178 -18.57 -3.88 0.12
N ILE A 179 -19.03 -2.72 -0.38
CA ILE A 179 -19.69 -1.68 0.43
C ILE A 179 -21.09 -2.14 0.88
N GLU A 180 -21.75 -2.98 0.08
CA GLU A 180 -23.08 -3.52 0.42
C GLU A 180 -22.98 -4.68 1.40
N ALA A 181 -21.91 -5.49 1.33
CA ALA A 181 -21.66 -6.57 2.28
C ALA A 181 -21.40 -6.05 3.71
N GLU A 182 -20.79 -4.87 3.86
CA GLU A 182 -20.51 -4.26 5.16
C GLU A 182 -21.77 -3.74 5.87
N LYS A 183 -22.87 -3.46 5.13
CA LYS A 183 -24.17 -3.06 5.70
C LYS A 183 -24.91 -4.19 6.40
N SER A 184 -24.60 -5.45 6.11
CA SER A 184 -25.33 -6.59 6.69
C SER A 184 -24.81 -7.00 8.08
N LYS A 185 -23.82 -6.29 8.61
CA LYS A 185 -23.16 -6.63 9.89
C LYS A 185 -23.46 -5.65 11.03
N PHE A 186 -24.33 -4.65 10.80
CA PHE A 186 -24.82 -3.72 11.81
C PHE A 186 -26.35 -3.66 11.81
#